data_AF-A0A8J4XBA9-F1
#
_entry.id   AF-A0A8J4XBA9-F1
#
_cell.length_a   1.000
_cell.length_b   1.000
_cell.length_c   1.000
_cell.angle_alpha   90.00
_cell.angle_beta   90.00
_cell.angle_gamma   90.00
#
_symmetry.space_group_name_H-M   'P 1'
#
loop_
_entity.id
_entity.type
_entity.pdbx_description
1 polymer ?
#
loop_
_entity_poly.entity_id
_entity_poly.type
_entity_poly.pdbx_seq_one_letter_code
_entity_poly.pdbx_strand_id
1 'polypeptide(L)'
;MQLGAAEISGAPQIRPGCFRCGRSGHHQGRCPLNKQKGRGSLSGGRPIVTQRSDPQRSGHFLPIDITWEEAATTHLKAFVDSGAAGNLIDVELVRRLAVPFHPLSSPIPVAALD
;
A
#
# COMPACT_ATOMS: atom_id res chain seq x y z
N MET A 1 -14.28 6.61 -8.03
CA MET A 1 -15.59 5.98 -7.77
C MET A 1 -16.04 6.43 -6.39
N GLN A 2 -17.14 7.16 -6.33
CA GLN A 2 -17.72 7.69 -5.10
C GLN A 2 -18.60 6.61 -4.48
N LEU A 3 -18.18 6.05 -3.35
CA LEU A 3 -19.03 5.13 -2.60
C LEU A 3 -19.96 5.97 -1.72
N GLY A 4 -21.27 5.82 -1.99
CA GLY A 4 -22.34 6.57 -1.36
C GLY A 4 -22.43 6.37 0.15
N ALA A 5 -22.92 7.42 0.81
CA ALA A 5 -23.34 7.39 2.19
C ALA A 5 -24.58 6.48 2.31
N ALA A 6 -24.36 5.21 2.60
CA ALA A 6 -25.39 4.34 3.13
C ALA A 6 -25.35 4.44 4.66
N GLU A 7 -26.33 5.13 5.24
CA GLU A 7 -26.60 5.05 6.68
C GLU A 7 -27.12 3.64 7.01
N ILE A 8 -26.20 2.76 7.38
CA ILE A 8 -26.51 1.46 7.98
C ILE A 8 -26.96 1.69 9.43
N SER A 9 -28.27 1.90 9.59
CA SER A 9 -28.94 1.71 10.87
C SER A 9 -28.76 0.26 11.32
N GLY A 10 -27.87 0.05 12.30
CA GLY A 10 -27.56 -1.27 12.86
C GLY A 10 -26.22 -1.87 12.41
N ALA A 11 -25.13 -1.11 12.48
CA ALA A 11 -23.79 -1.68 12.28
C ALA A 11 -23.49 -2.72 13.40
N PRO A 12 -23.21 -4.00 13.09
CA PRO A 12 -22.45 -4.80 14.04
C PRO A 12 -21.14 -4.05 14.28
N GLN A 13 -20.82 -3.75 15.53
CA GLN A 13 -19.50 -3.27 15.89
C GLN A 13 -18.50 -4.34 15.46
N ILE A 14 -18.01 -4.27 14.22
CA ILE A 14 -16.84 -5.02 13.77
C ILE A 14 -15.69 -4.37 14.52
N ARG A 15 -15.51 -4.79 15.77
CA ARG A 15 -14.33 -4.44 16.56
C ARG A 15 -13.16 -4.89 15.70
N PRO A 16 -12.26 -3.98 15.26
CA PRO A 16 -11.16 -4.36 14.40
C PRO A 16 -10.38 -5.44 15.15
N GLY A 17 -10.48 -6.67 14.65
CA GLY A 17 -9.68 -7.77 15.15
C GLY A 17 -8.22 -7.47 14.88
N CYS A 18 -7.33 -8.25 15.47
CA CYS A 18 -5.92 -8.14 15.18
C CYS A 18 -5.67 -8.24 13.67
N PHE A 19 -5.15 -7.18 13.05
CA PHE A 19 -4.79 -7.15 11.62
C PHE A 19 -3.78 -8.24 11.21
N ARG A 20 -3.12 -8.89 12.18
CA ARG A 20 -2.20 -10.01 11.94
C ARG A 20 -2.87 -11.38 12.00
N CYS A 21 -3.76 -11.64 12.95
CA CYS A 21 -4.30 -12.99 13.18
C CYS A 21 -5.82 -13.09 13.04
N GLY A 22 -6.51 -11.99 12.77
CA GLY A 22 -7.96 -11.90 12.60
C GLY A 22 -8.78 -12.09 13.88
N ARG A 23 -8.15 -12.44 15.02
CA ARG A 23 -8.86 -12.65 16.29
C ARG A 23 -9.13 -11.32 16.99
N SER A 24 -10.31 -11.20 17.59
CA SER A 24 -10.68 -10.08 18.45
C SER A 24 -9.98 -10.16 19.82
N GLY A 25 -9.93 -9.03 20.54
CA GLY A 25 -9.38 -8.93 21.90
C GLY A 25 -7.92 -8.45 21.99
N HIS A 26 -7.25 -8.17 20.87
CA HIS A 26 -5.93 -7.54 20.85
C HIS A 26 -5.67 -6.86 19.50
N HIS A 27 -4.81 -5.84 19.48
CA HIS A 27 -4.30 -5.23 18.23
C HIS A 27 -2.94 -5.83 17.87
N GLN A 28 -2.45 -5.58 16.64
CA GLN A 28 -1.24 -6.21 16.09
C GLN A 28 -0.03 -6.23 17.04
N GLY A 29 0.22 -5.14 17.78
CA GLY A 29 1.34 -5.04 18.73
C GLY A 29 1.27 -6.02 19.92
N ARG A 30 0.07 -6.50 20.28
CA ARG A 30 -0.17 -7.43 21.40
C ARG A 30 -0.67 -8.80 20.94
N CYS A 31 -0.42 -9.16 19.69
CA CYS A 31 -0.82 -10.46 19.17
C CYS A 31 -0.10 -11.58 19.92
N PRO A 32 -0.79 -12.61 20.45
CA PRO A 32 -0.13 -13.73 21.12
C PRO A 32 0.72 -14.58 20.15
N LEU A 33 0.46 -14.49 18.84
CA LEU A 33 1.38 -15.02 17.82
C LEU A 33 2.66 -14.19 17.69
N ASN A 34 2.67 -12.94 18.19
CA ASN A 34 3.87 -12.13 18.37
C ASN A 34 4.63 -12.64 19.60
N LYS A 35 5.14 -13.87 19.51
CA LYS A 35 6.01 -14.43 20.55
C LYS A 35 7.24 -13.54 20.65
N GLN A 36 7.25 -12.70 21.68
CA GLN A 36 8.39 -11.89 22.07
C GLN A 36 9.61 -12.82 22.21
N LYS A 37 10.59 -12.68 21.31
CA LYS A 37 11.95 -13.09 21.61
C LYS A 37 12.42 -12.20 22.77
N GLY A 38 12.45 -12.79 23.96
CA GLY A 38 13.33 -12.40 25.06
C GLY A 38 13.01 -11.08 25.77
N ARG A 39 12.67 -11.19 27.05
CA ARG A 39 12.91 -10.11 28.02
C ARG A 39 14.42 -9.84 28.06
N GLY A 40 14.83 -8.63 27.71
CA GLY A 40 16.18 -8.13 27.88
C GLY A 40 16.12 -6.61 28.05
N SER A 41 16.31 -6.16 29.28
CA SER A 41 16.47 -4.74 29.62
C SER A 41 17.90 -4.28 29.31
N LEU A 42 18.02 -2.98 29.02
CA LEU A 42 19.21 -2.13 28.97
C LEU A 42 19.95 -1.95 27.63
N SER A 43 19.97 -0.68 27.22
CA SER A 43 21.04 0.08 26.57
C SER A 43 21.75 -0.53 25.37
N GLY A 44 21.47 0.03 24.20
CA GLY A 44 22.34 -0.08 23.04
C GLY A 44 21.57 0.08 21.75
N GLY A 45 21.53 1.32 21.23
CA GLY A 45 21.14 1.56 19.85
C GLY A 45 22.00 0.71 18.92
N ARG A 46 21.40 -0.33 18.37
CA ARG A 46 21.93 -1.05 17.20
C ARG A 46 20.78 -1.09 16.20
N PRO A 47 20.96 -0.59 14.96
CA PRO A 47 19.95 -0.75 13.94
C PRO A 47 19.83 -2.25 13.62
N ILE A 48 18.74 -2.88 14.09
CA ILE A 48 18.41 -4.28 13.79
C ILE A 48 17.74 -4.34 12.41
N VAL A 49 18.41 -3.85 11.37
CA VAL A 49 18.15 -4.27 9.99
C VAL A 49 19.47 -4.13 9.21
N THR A 50 20.33 -5.14 9.34
CA THR A 50 21.28 -5.50 8.28
C THR A 50 20.80 -6.78 7.64
N GLN A 51 19.59 -6.78 7.09
CA GLN A 51 19.31 -7.66 5.97
C GLN A 51 19.40 -6.82 4.71
N ARG A 52 20.57 -6.89 4.07
CA ARG A 52 20.66 -6.72 2.62
C ARG A 52 19.98 -7.94 2.02
N SER A 53 18.64 -7.98 2.08
CA SER A 53 17.89 -8.76 1.11
C SER A 53 18.27 -8.20 -0.24
N ASP A 54 18.57 -9.09 -1.18
CA ASP A 54 18.70 -8.78 -2.59
C ASP A 54 17.63 -7.73 -2.97
N PRO A 55 17.98 -6.56 -3.54
CA PRO A 55 17.01 -5.53 -3.93
C PRO A 55 16.11 -5.96 -5.09
N GLN A 56 16.00 -7.27 -5.39
CA GLN A 56 14.94 -7.86 -6.19
C GLN A 56 13.56 -7.57 -5.58
N ARG A 57 13.05 -6.38 -5.92
CA ARG A 57 11.63 -6.03 -6.12
C ARG A 57 10.69 -6.76 -5.17
N SER A 58 10.81 -6.49 -3.86
CA SER A 58 9.81 -6.94 -2.91
C SER A 58 8.47 -6.27 -3.22
N GLY A 59 7.55 -7.04 -3.82
CA GLY A 59 6.15 -6.64 -4.02
C GLY A 59 5.51 -7.31 -5.23
N HIS A 60 4.19 -7.30 -5.24
CA HIS A 60 3.40 -7.98 -6.25
C HIS A 60 3.24 -7.10 -7.49
N PHE A 61 3.53 -7.67 -8.66
CA PHE A 61 3.31 -7.02 -9.93
C PHE A 61 2.29 -7.80 -10.74
N LEU A 62 1.33 -7.10 -11.35
CA LEU A 62 0.34 -7.69 -12.25
C LEU A 62 0.59 -7.25 -13.68
N PRO A 63 0.46 -8.15 -14.68
CA PRO A 63 0.47 -7.75 -16.08
C PRO A 63 -0.73 -6.84 -16.34
N ILE A 64 -0.49 -5.75 -17.07
CA ILE A 64 -1.53 -4.79 -17.48
C ILE A 64 -1.30 -4.35 -18.91
N ASP A 65 -2.38 -3.92 -19.55
CA ASP A 65 -2.37 -3.32 -20.87
C ASP A 65 -2.74 -1.85 -20.75
N ILE A 66 -1.94 -0.97 -21.36
CA ILE A 66 -2.25 0.45 -21.49
C ILE A 66 -2.54 0.75 -22.96
N THR A 67 -3.74 1.26 -23.21
CA THR A 67 -4.17 1.72 -24.53
C THR A 67 -4.71 3.14 -24.39
N TRP A 68 -4.33 4.01 -25.31
CA TRP A 68 -4.82 5.39 -25.37
C TRP A 68 -5.23 5.72 -26.80
N GLU A 69 -6.51 6.03 -27.00
CA GLU A 69 -7.08 6.31 -28.33
C GLU A 69 -6.68 5.25 -29.39
N GLU A 70 -6.20 5.71 -30.55
CA GLU A 70 -5.77 4.87 -31.67
C GLU A 70 -4.32 4.38 -31.52
N ALA A 71 -3.65 4.70 -30.40
CA ALA A 71 -2.29 4.25 -30.16
C ALA A 71 -2.25 2.73 -29.91
N ALA A 72 -1.10 2.14 -30.25
CA ALA A 72 -0.85 0.74 -30.00
C ALA A 72 -0.93 0.42 -28.49
N THR A 73 -1.57 -0.70 -28.16
CA THR A 73 -1.59 -1.24 -26.80
C THR A 73 -0.17 -1.56 -26.34
N THR A 74 0.20 -1.07 -25.16
CA THR A 74 1.49 -1.36 -24.52
C THR A 74 1.30 -2.30 -23.34
N HIS A 75 2.01 -3.42 -23.36
CA HIS A 75 1.98 -4.42 -22.31
C HIS A 75 3.03 -4.13 -21.23
N LEU A 76 2.59 -3.98 -19.99
CA LEU A 76 3.42 -3.58 -18.85
C LEU A 76 3.12 -4.42 -17.61
N LYS A 77 3.83 -4.11 -16.52
CA LYS A 77 3.56 -4.64 -15.19
C LYS A 77 3.30 -3.50 -14.22
N ALA A 78 2.15 -3.52 -13.54
CA ALA A 78 1.80 -2.57 -12.49
C ALA A 78 2.15 -3.13 -11.12
N PHE A 79 2.63 -2.28 -10.22
CA PHE A 79 2.85 -2.62 -8.82
C PHE A 79 1.52 -2.61 -8.05
N VAL A 80 1.28 -3.62 -7.22
CA VAL A 80 0.08 -3.74 -6.38
C VAL A 80 0.40 -3.23 -4.99
N ASP A 81 -0.24 -2.13 -4.61
CA ASP A 81 -0.13 -1.53 -3.29
C ASP A 81 -1.51 -1.30 -2.69
N SER A 82 -1.89 -2.12 -1.71
CA SER A 82 -3.18 -1.96 -1.02
C SER A 82 -3.22 -0.74 -0.09
N GLY A 83 -2.07 -0.12 0.18
CA GLY A 83 -1.96 1.12 0.94
C GLY A 83 -2.07 2.38 0.08
N ALA A 84 -2.06 2.24 -1.25
CA ALA A 84 -2.18 3.38 -2.15
C ALA A 84 -3.63 3.90 -2.21
N ALA A 85 -3.80 5.20 -2.03
CA ALA A 85 -5.12 5.85 -2.16
C ALA A 85 -5.63 5.92 -3.61
N GLY A 86 -4.76 5.68 -4.59
CA GLY A 86 -5.11 5.71 -6.01
C GLY A 86 -4.03 5.10 -6.88
N ASN A 87 -4.36 4.94 -8.17
CA ASN A 87 -3.43 4.44 -9.17
C ASN A 87 -2.52 5.57 -9.63
N LEU A 88 -1.22 5.30 -9.67
CA LEU A 88 -0.21 6.25 -10.13
C LEU A 88 0.53 5.64 -11.32
N ILE A 89 0.92 6.50 -12.26
CA ILE A 89 1.74 6.13 -13.41
C ILE A 89 2.94 7.07 -13.47
N ASP A 90 4.10 6.51 -13.80
CA ASP A 90 5.33 7.29 -13.96
C ASP A 90 5.21 8.29 -15.11
N VAL A 91 5.59 9.55 -14.88
CA VAL A 91 5.45 10.63 -15.86
C VAL A 91 6.29 10.38 -17.11
N GLU A 92 7.44 9.72 -16.98
CA GLU A 92 8.28 9.41 -18.13
C GLU A 92 7.66 8.30 -18.98
N LEU A 93 6.99 7.34 -18.35
CA LEU A 93 6.17 6.36 -19.06
C LEU A 93 5.03 7.04 -19.83
N VAL A 94 4.28 7.96 -19.21
CA VAL A 94 3.20 8.71 -19.87
C VAL A 94 3.72 9.46 -21.10
N ARG A 95 4.88 10.12 -21.00
CA ARG A 95 5.53 10.79 -22.15
C ARG A 95 5.88 9.83 -23.28
N ARG A 96 6.48 8.67 -22.96
CA ARG A 96 6.83 7.65 -23.96
C ARG A 96 5.60 7.09 -24.67
N LEU A 97 4.48 6.98 -23.96
CA LEU A 97 3.20 6.52 -24.52
C LEU A 97 2.44 7.61 -25.28
N ALA A 98 2.99 8.83 -25.35
CA ALA A 98 2.33 10.01 -25.92
C ALA A 98 0.93 10.28 -25.33
N VAL A 99 0.70 9.88 -24.07
CA VAL A 99 -0.55 10.15 -23.37
C VAL A 99 -0.53 11.61 -22.91
N PRO A 100 -1.55 12.42 -23.27
CA PRO A 100 -1.61 13.82 -22.85
C PRO A 100 -1.81 13.90 -21.33
N PHE A 101 -1.02 14.75 -20.67
CA PHE A 101 -1.16 15.04 -19.25
C PHE A 101 -0.92 16.52 -18.98
N HIS A 102 -1.55 17.02 -17.93
CA HIS A 102 -1.35 18.38 -17.44
C HIS A 102 -0.83 18.31 -16.00
N PRO A 103 0.17 19.13 -15.64
CA PRO A 103 0.56 19.29 -14.24
C PRO A 103 -0.63 19.77 -13.40
N LEU A 104 -0.75 19.25 -12.19
CA LEU A 104 -1.75 19.73 -11.25
C LEU A 104 -1.36 21.13 -10.76
N SER A 105 -2.36 21.99 -10.56
CA SER A 105 -2.16 23.35 -10.02
C SER A 105 -1.64 23.36 -8.58
N SER A 106 -1.86 22.27 -7.84
CA SER A 106 -1.37 22.07 -6.49
C SER A 106 -0.93 20.61 -6.29
N PRO A 107 0.13 20.33 -5.53
CA PRO A 107 0.54 18.97 -5.20
C PRO A 107 -0.58 18.19 -4.49
N ILE A 108 -0.63 16.88 -4.73
CA ILE A 108 -1.52 16.00 -3.97
C ILE A 108 -0.90 15.78 -2.58
N PRO A 109 -1.59 16.13 -1.48
CA PRO A 109 -1.08 15.88 -0.15
C PRO A 109 -0.99 14.38 0.11
N VAL A 110 0.18 13.92 0.56
CA VAL A 110 0.40 12.53 0.96
C VAL A 110 0.23 12.46 2.48
N ALA A 111 -0.86 11.86 2.93
CA ALA A 111 -1.05 11.52 4.34
C ALA A 111 -0.40 10.17 4.60
N ALA A 112 0.73 10.15 5.31
CA ALA A 112 1.18 8.92 5.95
C ALA A 112 0.27 8.68 7.17
N LEU A 113 -0.26 7.46 7.31
CA LEU A 113 -0.89 7.03 8.56
C LEU A 113 0.24 6.83 9.57
N ASP A 114 0.30 7.69 10.57
CA ASP A 114 1.19 7.65 11.73
C ASP A 114 0.83 6.56 12.75
#